data_AF-A0A7K3NNM2-F1
#
_entry.id   AF-A0A7K3NNM2-F1
#
_cell.length_a   1.000
_cell.length_b   1.000
_cell.length_c   1.000
_cell.angle_alpha   90.00
_cell.angle_beta   90.00
_cell.angle_gamma   90.00
#
_symmetry.space_group_name_H-M   'P 1'
#
loop_
_entity.id
_entity.type
_entity.pdbx_description
1 polymer ?
#
loop_
_entity_poly.entity_id
_entity_poly.type
_entity_poly.pdbx_seq_one_letter_code
_entity_poly.pdbx_strand_id
1 'polypeptide(L)'
;MRIRNSIALAVVVLLLFVSGIFYHLRYGRHDTFMSNFLAWKHESRSGGRDVGDRRPPQTIPLSARYVDKAAPDVAIFVSTPEFRKAPLDIRRMKLLEFFTLKVADRDFMLLSDADKKKVLDLFMQRYLVP
;
A
#
# COMPACT_ATOMS: atom_id res chain seq x y z
N MET A 1 11.51 -19.17 -48.31
CA MET A 1 11.80 -17.96 -47.50
C MET A 1 10.80 -17.69 -46.37
N ARG A 2 9.49 -17.95 -46.52
CA ARG A 2 8.47 -17.69 -45.46
C ARG A 2 8.72 -18.43 -44.13
N ILE A 3 9.07 -19.72 -44.17
CA ILE A 3 9.32 -20.56 -42.98
C ILE A 3 10.49 -20.02 -42.14
N ARG A 4 11.52 -19.47 -42.79
CA ARG A 4 12.72 -18.94 -42.13
C ARG A 4 12.40 -17.68 -41.32
N ASN A 5 11.50 -16.84 -41.83
CA ASN A 5 11.01 -15.65 -41.12
C ASN A 5 10.08 -16.02 -39.96
N SER A 6 9.25 -17.06 -40.12
CA SER A 6 8.41 -17.59 -39.03
C SER A 6 9.23 -18.14 -37.87
N ILE A 7 10.34 -18.83 -38.16
CA ILE A 7 11.26 -19.34 -37.14
C ILE A 7 11.97 -18.17 -36.44
N ALA A 8 12.46 -17.18 -37.19
CA ALA A 8 13.08 -16.00 -36.61
C ALA A 8 12.11 -15.21 -35.71
N LEU A 9 10.86 -15.06 -36.14
CA LEU A 9 9.82 -14.40 -35.34
C LEU A 9 9.51 -15.18 -34.06
N ALA A 10 9.40 -16.51 -34.15
CA ALA A 10 9.16 -17.37 -32.99
C ALA A 10 10.29 -17.26 -31.95
N VAL A 11 11.55 -17.20 -32.40
CA VAL A 11 12.70 -17.03 -31.51
C VAL A 11 12.69 -15.65 -30.84
N VAL A 12 12.35 -14.58 -31.57
CA VAL A 12 12.25 -13.23 -31.00
C VAL A 12 11.13 -13.14 -29.96
N VAL A 13 9.96 -13.73 -30.25
CA VAL A 13 8.84 -13.78 -29.29
C VAL A 13 9.23 -14.56 -28.04
N LEU A 14 9.93 -15.69 -28.20
CA LEU A 14 10.42 -16.49 -27.07
C LEU A 14 11.39 -15.68 -26.20
N LEU A 15 12.32 -14.94 -26.82
CA LEU A 15 13.28 -14.10 -26.10
C LEU A 15 12.60 -12.96 -25.34
N LEU A 16 11.61 -12.30 -25.94
CA LEU A 16 10.82 -11.26 -25.28
C LEU A 16 10.02 -11.83 -24.11
N PHE A 17 9.46 -13.03 -24.27
CA PHE A 17 8.70 -13.71 -23.21
C PHE A 17 9.60 -14.09 -22.02
N VAL A 18 10.77 -14.67 -22.30
CA VAL A 18 11.77 -15.02 -21.26
C VAL A 18 12.29 -13.76 -20.58
N SER A 19 12.56 -12.68 -21.33
CA SER A 19 13.01 -11.40 -20.78
C SER A 19 11.94 -10.76 -19.88
N GLY A 20 10.67 -10.78 -20.29
CA GLY A 20 9.55 -10.30 -19.49
C GLY A 20 9.35 -11.11 -18.20
N ILE A 21 9.45 -12.44 -18.27
CA ILE A 21 9.40 -13.31 -17.09
C ILE A 21 10.58 -13.02 -16.16
N PHE A 22 11.79 -12.89 -16.70
CA PHE A 22 12.97 -12.57 -15.90
C PHE A 22 12.86 -11.19 -15.25
N TYR A 23 12.31 -10.20 -15.96
CA TYR A 23 12.02 -8.87 -15.40
C TYR A 23 11.00 -8.97 -14.26
N HIS A 24 9.90 -9.71 -14.43
CA HIS A 24 8.93 -9.94 -13.35
C HIS A 24 9.52 -10.75 -12.18
N LEU A 25 10.40 -11.72 -12.41
CA LEU A 25 11.04 -12.47 -11.32
C LEU A 25 12.08 -11.64 -10.56
N ARG A 26 12.82 -10.77 -11.27
CA ARG A 26 13.90 -9.95 -10.68
C ARG A 26 13.37 -8.66 -10.06
N TYR A 27 12.40 -8.01 -10.68
CA TYR A 27 11.81 -6.74 -10.22
C TYR A 27 10.44 -6.91 -9.55
N GLY A 28 9.64 -7.92 -9.92
CA GLY A 28 8.39 -8.24 -9.20
C GLY A 28 8.62 -8.83 -7.80
N ARG A 29 9.88 -9.06 -7.40
CA ARG A 29 10.23 -9.31 -6.00
C ARG A 29 10.09 -8.07 -5.11
N HIS A 30 10.01 -6.86 -5.69
CA HIS A 30 9.57 -5.66 -4.97
C HIS A 30 8.05 -5.61 -4.72
N ASP A 31 7.25 -6.46 -5.40
CA ASP A 31 5.82 -6.64 -5.14
C ASP A 31 5.55 -7.76 -4.12
N THR A 32 6.49 -7.99 -3.19
CA THR A 32 6.28 -8.86 -2.03
C THR A 32 5.09 -8.43 -1.18
N PHE A 33 4.65 -7.17 -1.32
CA PHE A 33 3.51 -6.60 -0.62
C PHE A 33 2.17 -7.09 -1.19
N MET A 34 2.01 -7.15 -2.52
CA MET A 34 0.75 -7.56 -3.15
C MET A 34 0.53 -9.07 -3.03
N SER A 35 1.60 -9.87 -3.10
CA SER A 35 1.55 -11.31 -2.89
C SER A 35 1.27 -11.67 -1.42
N ASN A 36 1.87 -10.97 -0.45
CA ASN A 36 1.53 -11.13 0.97
C ASN A 36 0.10 -10.66 1.29
N PHE A 37 -0.38 -9.59 0.66
CA PHE A 37 -1.75 -9.10 0.83
C PHE A 37 -2.79 -10.11 0.32
N LEU A 38 -2.53 -10.75 -0.83
CA LEU A 38 -3.42 -11.79 -1.38
C LEU A 38 -3.31 -13.12 -0.63
N ALA A 39 -2.12 -13.52 -0.17
CA ALA A 39 -1.92 -14.71 0.64
C ALA A 39 -2.60 -14.58 2.02
N TRP A 40 -2.49 -13.42 2.67
CA TRP A 40 -3.08 -13.20 3.99
C TRP A 40 -4.62 -13.19 3.97
N LYS A 41 -5.22 -12.71 2.86
CA LYS A 41 -6.68 -12.72 2.66
C LYS A 41 -7.27 -14.14 2.61
N HIS A 42 -6.46 -15.15 2.29
CA HIS A 42 -6.87 -16.56 2.29
C HIS A 42 -6.73 -17.21 3.67
N GLU A 43 -5.70 -16.84 4.45
CA GLU A 43 -5.48 -17.33 5.81
C GLU A 43 -6.49 -16.77 6.83
N SER A 44 -7.01 -15.56 6.61
CA SER A 44 -7.99 -14.97 7.53
C SER A 44 -9.38 -15.63 7.47
N ARG A 45 -9.63 -16.52 6.51
CA ARG A 45 -10.93 -17.20 6.34
C ARG A 45 -11.03 -18.52 7.12
N SER A 46 -9.92 -19.07 7.59
CA SER A 46 -9.84 -20.34 8.32
C SER A 46 -9.54 -20.19 9.83
N GLY A 47 -9.12 -19.00 10.29
CA GLY A 47 -8.81 -18.73 11.71
C GLY A 47 -9.99 -18.23 12.54
N GLY A 48 -11.12 -18.94 12.49
CA GLY A 48 -12.33 -18.64 13.27
C GLY A 48 -12.37 -19.39 14.59
N ARG A 49 -11.56 -19.00 15.58
CA ARG A 49 -11.74 -19.29 17.02
C ARG A 49 -10.71 -18.46 17.80
N ASP A 50 -11.12 -17.95 18.97
CA ASP A 50 -10.33 -17.16 19.93
C ASP A 50 -10.29 -15.63 19.74
N VAL A 51 -11.47 -15.02 19.61
CA VAL A 51 -11.68 -13.59 19.94
C VAL A 51 -12.60 -13.50 21.15
N GLY A 52 -12.20 -14.16 22.25
CA GLY A 52 -13.03 -14.32 23.45
C GLY A 52 -12.80 -13.31 24.59
N ASP A 53 -11.63 -12.67 24.70
CA ASP A 53 -11.27 -11.95 25.94
C ASP A 53 -10.45 -10.67 25.72
N ARG A 54 -10.96 -9.74 24.90
CA ARG A 54 -10.45 -8.35 24.91
C ARG A 54 -11.49 -7.44 25.56
N ARG A 55 -11.13 -6.86 26.72
CA ARG A 55 -11.85 -5.75 27.35
C ARG A 55 -12.27 -4.74 26.26
N PRO A 56 -13.49 -4.18 26.31
CA PRO A 56 -13.96 -3.25 25.29
C PRO A 56 -12.94 -2.11 25.23
N PRO A 57 -12.21 -1.93 24.12
CA PRO A 57 -11.22 -0.88 24.06
C PRO A 57 -11.98 0.43 24.24
N GLN A 58 -11.50 1.29 25.14
CA GLN A 58 -11.93 2.67 25.21
C GLN A 58 -12.01 3.18 23.77
N THR A 59 -13.18 3.68 23.36
CA THR A 59 -13.45 4.14 22.00
C THR A 59 -12.67 5.42 21.75
N ILE A 60 -11.36 5.27 21.55
CA ILE A 60 -10.47 6.35 21.13
C ILE A 60 -11.04 6.86 19.80
N PRO A 61 -11.35 8.17 19.68
CA PRO A 61 -11.82 8.73 18.43
C PRO A 61 -10.87 8.38 17.28
N LEU A 62 -11.42 8.04 16.11
CA LEU A 62 -10.62 7.62 14.95
C LEU A 62 -9.56 8.67 14.55
N SER A 63 -9.87 9.96 14.73
CA SER A 63 -8.93 11.06 14.53
C SER A 63 -7.74 10.98 15.50
N ALA A 64 -8.01 10.77 16.79
CA ALA A 64 -6.95 10.64 17.80
C ALA A 64 -6.06 9.42 17.53
N ARG A 65 -6.67 8.33 17.07
CA ARG A 65 -5.96 7.07 16.79
C ARG A 65 -5.07 7.12 15.55
N TYR A 66 -5.56 7.71 14.45
CA TYR A 66 -4.90 7.62 13.14
C TYR A 66 -4.32 8.95 12.63
N VAL A 67 -4.78 10.09 13.15
CA VAL A 67 -4.31 11.41 12.71
C VAL A 67 -3.37 12.01 13.75
N ASP A 68 -3.82 12.13 15.00
CA ASP A 68 -3.04 12.82 16.04
C ASP A 68 -1.84 11.99 16.50
N LYS A 69 -2.03 10.67 16.66
CA LYS A 69 -0.94 9.75 17.01
C LYS A 69 0.18 9.74 15.96
N ALA A 70 -0.15 9.96 14.69
CA ALA A 70 0.81 9.96 13.59
C ALA A 70 1.56 11.29 13.43
N ALA A 71 1.14 12.36 14.12
CA ALA A 71 1.70 13.70 14.00
C ALA A 71 3.24 13.77 14.07
N PRO A 72 3.95 13.12 15.02
CA PRO A 72 5.41 13.23 15.10
C PRO A 72 6.11 12.62 13.87
N ASP A 73 5.67 11.43 13.44
CA ASP A 73 6.30 10.74 12.31
C ASP A 73 6.00 11.44 10.98
N VAL A 74 4.77 11.94 10.84
CA VAL A 74 4.37 12.72 9.66
C VAL A 74 5.12 14.04 9.61
N ALA A 75 5.33 14.73 10.74
CA ALA A 75 6.09 15.99 10.78
C ALA A 75 7.52 15.81 10.27
N ILE A 76 8.18 14.71 10.64
CA ILE A 76 9.50 14.36 10.11
C ILE A 76 9.41 14.12 8.60
N PHE A 77 8.45 13.32 8.14
CA PHE A 77 8.28 13.00 6.73
C PHE A 77 8.03 14.23 5.84
N VAL A 78 7.11 15.11 6.24
CA VAL A 78 6.77 16.32 5.45
C VAL A 78 7.88 17.36 5.50
N SER A 79 8.81 17.28 6.45
CA SER A 79 9.99 18.13 6.51
C SER A 79 11.08 17.75 5.49
N THR A 80 11.02 16.54 4.92
CA THR A 80 12.02 16.06 3.96
C THR A 80 12.07 16.91 2.68
N PRO A 81 13.25 17.12 2.08
CA PRO A 81 13.37 17.87 0.82
C PRO A 81 12.56 17.25 -0.33
N GLU A 82 12.46 15.92 -0.34
CA GLU A 82 11.74 15.15 -1.34
C GLU A 82 10.22 15.35 -1.28
N PHE A 83 9.68 15.66 -0.10
CA PHE A 83 8.28 15.99 0.06
C PHE A 83 8.06 17.48 -0.25
N ARG A 84 8.87 18.37 0.32
CA ARG A 84 8.69 19.83 0.19
C ARG A 84 8.83 20.35 -1.23
N LYS A 85 9.74 19.79 -2.02
CA LYS A 85 9.99 20.21 -3.41
C LYS A 85 9.05 19.53 -4.41
N ALA A 86 8.25 18.56 -3.96
CA ALA A 86 7.38 17.82 -4.85
C ALA A 86 6.11 18.62 -5.22
N PRO A 87 5.62 18.47 -6.46
CA PRO A 87 4.29 18.91 -6.87
C PRO A 87 3.17 18.40 -5.92
N LEU A 88 2.04 19.10 -5.87
CA LEU A 88 0.95 18.81 -4.92
C LEU A 88 0.35 17.41 -5.08
N ASP A 89 0.17 16.96 -6.30
CA ASP A 89 -0.26 15.61 -6.67
C ASP A 89 0.71 14.53 -6.16
N ILE A 90 2.02 14.76 -6.33
CA ILE A 90 3.07 13.87 -5.82
C ILE A 90 3.09 13.88 -4.29
N ARG A 91 2.92 15.04 -3.64
CA ARG A 91 2.79 15.12 -2.18
C ARG A 91 1.60 14.34 -1.66
N ARG A 92 0.45 14.41 -2.35
CA ARG A 92 -0.75 13.63 -2.00
C ARG A 92 -0.49 12.14 -2.10
N MET A 93 0.15 11.67 -3.18
CA MET A 93 0.52 10.27 -3.32
C MET A 93 1.49 9.82 -2.22
N LYS A 94 2.52 10.61 -1.93
CA LYS A 94 3.52 10.33 -0.90
C LYS A 94 2.92 10.26 0.51
N LEU A 95 1.97 11.13 0.85
CA LEU A 95 1.25 11.07 2.12
C LEU A 95 0.32 9.86 2.20
N LEU A 96 -0.32 9.48 1.08
CA LEU A 96 -1.17 8.30 1.04
C LEU A 96 -0.34 7.04 1.27
N GLU A 97 0.81 6.95 0.61
CA GLU A 97 1.79 5.88 0.81
C GLU A 97 2.31 5.85 2.26
N PHE A 98 2.64 7.01 2.82
CA PHE A 98 3.05 7.08 4.22
C PHE A 98 1.94 6.56 5.14
N PHE A 99 0.69 6.99 4.92
CA PHE A 99 -0.44 6.56 5.73
C PHE A 99 -0.63 5.05 5.67
N THR A 100 -0.64 4.46 4.47
CA THR A 100 -0.84 3.01 4.31
C THR A 100 0.29 2.19 4.89
N LEU A 101 1.53 2.68 4.86
CA LEU A 101 2.70 1.95 5.34
C LEU A 101 2.99 2.13 6.84
N LYS A 102 2.68 3.29 7.41
CA LYS A 102 3.13 3.68 8.76
C LYS A 102 2.00 3.91 9.75
N VAL A 103 0.79 4.17 9.27
CA VAL A 103 -0.34 4.59 10.11
C VAL A 103 -1.48 3.56 10.09
N ALA A 104 -1.79 3.00 8.93
CA ALA A 104 -2.84 2.01 8.76
C ALA A 104 -2.47 0.68 9.44
N ASP A 105 -3.07 0.43 10.60
CA ASP A 105 -2.89 -0.81 11.35
C ASP A 105 -3.96 -1.86 10.98
N ARG A 106 -3.89 -3.04 11.62
CA ARG A 106 -4.88 -4.11 11.42
C ARG A 106 -6.32 -3.64 11.67
N ASP A 107 -6.52 -2.76 12.65
CA ASP A 107 -7.84 -2.29 13.03
C ASP A 107 -8.38 -1.30 11.99
N PHE A 108 -7.52 -0.53 11.32
CA PHE A 108 -7.91 0.33 10.21
C PHE A 108 -8.56 -0.48 9.07
N MET A 109 -8.04 -1.69 8.80
CA MET A 109 -8.58 -2.57 7.76
C MET A 109 -9.98 -3.10 8.09
N LEU A 110 -10.33 -3.18 9.38
CA LEU A 110 -11.62 -3.63 9.88
C LEU A 110 -12.68 -2.52 9.92
N LEU A 111 -12.29 -1.25 9.71
CA LEU A 111 -13.21 -0.14 9.64
C LEU A 111 -14.15 -0.26 8.43
N SER A 112 -15.34 0.35 8.54
CA SER A 112 -16.24 0.54 7.42
C SER A 112 -15.58 1.41 6.33
N ASP A 113 -15.99 1.26 5.08
CA ASP A 113 -15.44 2.09 3.99
C ASP A 113 -15.71 3.58 4.21
N ALA A 114 -16.84 3.92 4.85
CA ALA A 114 -17.18 5.29 5.23
C ALA A 114 -16.18 5.85 6.27
N ASP A 115 -15.82 5.06 7.27
CA ASP A 115 -14.87 5.46 8.31
C ASP A 115 -13.44 5.55 7.77
N LYS A 116 -13.04 4.60 6.92
CA LYS A 116 -11.75 4.63 6.22
C LYS A 116 -11.61 5.90 5.40
N LYS A 117 -12.63 6.24 4.62
CA LYS A 117 -12.67 7.48 3.83
C LYS A 117 -12.57 8.71 4.74
N LYS A 118 -13.34 8.75 5.82
CA LYS A 118 -13.33 9.87 6.78
C LYS A 118 -11.95 10.07 7.42
N VAL A 119 -11.28 8.99 7.83
CA VAL A 119 -9.93 9.04 8.41
C VAL A 119 -8.91 9.54 7.38
N LEU A 120 -8.95 9.02 6.15
CA LEU A 120 -8.06 9.46 5.07
C LEU A 120 -8.28 10.93 4.72
N ASP A 121 -9.54 11.37 4.61
CA ASP A 121 -9.89 12.77 4.33
C ASP A 121 -9.33 13.69 5.43
N LEU A 122 -9.53 13.34 6.71
CA LEU A 122 -8.98 14.09 7.86
C LEU A 122 -7.45 14.11 7.86
N PHE A 123 -6.81 12.97 7.60
CA PHE A 123 -5.36 12.86 7.54
C PHE A 123 -4.76 13.73 6.44
N MET A 124 -5.34 13.68 5.23
CA MET A 124 -4.91 14.50 4.10
C MET A 124 -5.15 15.99 4.36
N GLN A 125 -6.31 16.36 4.88
CA GLN A 125 -6.62 17.74 5.23
C GLN A 125 -5.61 18.30 6.24
N ARG A 126 -5.17 17.48 7.20
CA ARG A 126 -4.24 17.89 8.25
C ARG A 126 -2.81 18.07 7.76
N TYR A 127 -2.34 17.22 6.85
CA TYR A 127 -0.90 17.09 6.55
C TYR A 127 -0.49 17.37 5.10
N LEU A 128 -1.43 17.48 4.16
CA LEU A 128 -1.11 17.73 2.74
C LEU A 128 -0.57 19.14 2.49
N VAL A 129 -1.00 20.10 3.29
CA VAL A 129 -0.58 21.50 3.20
C VAL A 129 -0.13 21.98 4.58
N PRO A 130 1.11 21.68 4.99
CA PRO A 130 1.76 22.34 6.11
C PRO A 130 2.43 23.65 5.67
#